data_AF-A0A6U5I746-F1
#
_entry.id   AF-A0A6U5I746-F1
#
_cell.length_a   1.000
_cell.length_b   1.000
_cell.length_c   1.000
_cell.angle_alpha   90.00
_cell.angle_beta   90.00
_cell.angle_gamma   90.00
#
_symmetry.space_group_name_H-M   'P 1'
#
loop_
_entity.id
_entity.type
_entity.pdbx_description
1 polymer ?
#
loop_
_entity_poly.entity_id
_entity_poly.type
_entity_poly.pdbx_seq_one_letter_code
_entity_poly.pdbx_strand_id
1 'polypeptide(L)'
;GKPFLHKEEDDDEEGRVRYVPLDTGRPTFAAVQGVVHTVLNATVEWRKPDPQETILQEREEVLAAANTNKNPPEHFDITIDSDGNPHDEGAEAPPPPPLTPLHEAAAAADAATLSSILSSFKYGNDDNKGGNDDDGVVSPVHARAGPNLSTPLHLAATSSSSEAKSSSDAAACITLLLTVGGADPFIPDGKGRTPPRLAATEGTRAAFRRARFSLGEDRWSWDAAGVGPALSEDVIKTKREKAADKKRRQRANAKARKERERVEKEEAARKEAEDRERTTREKESGRRAEEERRRRAHLPQKDAGGGTGAGKRRANACDYCLRARPGMKRDQMFSKLDFLYCSMECVKAHQRTLAAEAAMARFGR
;
A
#
# COMPACT_ATOMS: atom_id res chain seq x y z
N GLY A 1 -38.34 -52.47 -16.21
CA GLY A 1 -39.08 -53.05 -17.35
C GLY A 1 -39.38 -51.94 -18.33
N LYS A 2 -38.95 -52.08 -19.58
CA LYS A 2 -39.50 -51.27 -20.68
C LYS A 2 -40.85 -51.87 -21.10
N PRO A 3 -41.81 -51.03 -21.48
CA PRO A 3 -42.56 -51.23 -22.73
C PRO A 3 -42.45 -49.92 -23.54
N PHE A 4 -41.85 -49.87 -24.73
CA PHE A 4 -42.32 -50.38 -26.03
C PHE A 4 -43.70 -49.85 -26.45
N LEU A 5 -43.63 -48.76 -27.24
CA LEU A 5 -44.41 -48.39 -28.43
C LEU A 5 -45.95 -48.31 -28.36
N HIS A 6 -46.45 -47.10 -28.59
CA HIS A 6 -47.26 -46.86 -29.80
C HIS A 6 -46.85 -45.53 -30.42
N LYS A 7 -46.42 -45.62 -31.68
CA LYS A 7 -46.24 -44.50 -32.59
C LYS A 7 -47.60 -44.39 -33.30
N GLU A 8 -48.39 -43.40 -32.94
CA GLU A 8 -49.57 -43.00 -33.71
C GLU A 8 -49.17 -41.72 -34.44
N GLU A 9 -49.02 -41.87 -35.75
CA GLU A 9 -48.90 -40.80 -36.73
C GLU A 9 -50.33 -40.31 -36.97
N ASP A 10 -50.66 -39.09 -36.54
CA ASP A 10 -51.87 -38.38 -36.98
C ASP A 10 -51.62 -36.86 -36.92
N ASP A 11 -51.45 -36.27 -38.12
CA ASP A 11 -51.75 -34.90 -38.52
C ASP A 11 -51.19 -33.74 -37.66
N ASP A 12 -49.89 -33.48 -37.84
CA ASP A 12 -49.27 -32.22 -37.43
C ASP A 12 -49.84 -31.04 -38.26
N GLU A 13 -50.75 -30.26 -37.68
CA GLU A 13 -50.83 -28.83 -37.97
C GLU A 13 -49.49 -28.18 -37.57
N GLU A 14 -48.52 -28.30 -38.48
CA GLU A 14 -47.05 -28.20 -38.31
C GLU A 14 -46.55 -26.79 -37.95
N GLY A 15 -46.95 -26.29 -36.78
CA GLY A 15 -46.36 -25.11 -36.16
C GLY A 15 -47.14 -24.48 -35.01
N ARG A 16 -48.43 -24.83 -34.84
CA ARG A 16 -49.32 -24.21 -33.84
C ARG A 16 -49.35 -24.97 -32.51
N VAL A 17 -49.20 -26.29 -32.53
CA VAL A 17 -49.13 -27.11 -31.31
C VAL A 17 -47.68 -27.14 -30.83
N ARG A 18 -47.44 -26.64 -29.60
CA ARG A 18 -46.10 -26.62 -28.97
C ARG A 18 -46.21 -27.02 -27.51
N TYR A 19 -45.12 -27.58 -27.00
CA TYR A 19 -44.99 -27.86 -25.57
C TYR A 19 -44.95 -26.57 -24.75
N VAL A 20 -45.61 -26.60 -23.59
CA VAL A 20 -45.57 -25.50 -22.62
C VAL A 20 -44.18 -25.50 -21.96
N PRO A 21 -43.41 -24.40 -22.01
CA PRO A 21 -42.07 -24.30 -21.44
C PRO A 21 -42.09 -24.05 -19.92
N LEU A 22 -42.97 -24.73 -19.19
CA LEU A 22 -43.13 -24.65 -17.73
C LEU A 22 -43.48 -26.05 -17.21
N ASP A 23 -43.04 -26.38 -16.00
CA ASP A 23 -43.51 -27.61 -15.34
C ASP A 23 -44.98 -27.45 -14.94
N THR A 24 -45.85 -28.23 -15.59
CA THR A 24 -47.30 -28.09 -15.47
C THR A 24 -47.92 -29.00 -14.40
N GLY A 25 -47.10 -29.79 -13.69
CA GLY A 25 -47.55 -30.63 -12.58
C GLY A 25 -48.74 -31.53 -12.95
N ARG A 26 -49.68 -31.73 -12.01
CA ARG A 26 -50.90 -32.51 -12.29
C ARG A 26 -51.92 -31.68 -13.08
N PRO A 27 -52.57 -32.25 -14.10
CA PRO A 27 -53.53 -31.54 -14.95
C PRO A 27 -54.81 -31.21 -14.17
N THR A 28 -54.80 -30.06 -13.52
CA THR A 28 -55.93 -29.49 -12.77
C THR A 28 -56.26 -28.11 -13.35
N PHE A 29 -57.50 -27.67 -13.20
CA PHE A 29 -57.93 -26.35 -13.70
C PHE A 29 -57.06 -25.20 -13.16
N ALA A 30 -56.66 -25.29 -11.89
CA ALA A 30 -55.76 -24.32 -11.25
C ALA A 30 -54.37 -24.29 -11.91
N ALA A 31 -53.82 -25.45 -12.30
CA ALA A 31 -52.53 -25.52 -12.99
C ALA A 31 -52.60 -24.88 -14.38
N VAL A 32 -53.68 -25.13 -15.13
CA VAL A 32 -53.89 -24.53 -16.46
C VAL A 32 -54.01 -23.01 -16.36
N GLN A 33 -54.77 -22.49 -15.39
CA GLN A 33 -54.91 -21.05 -15.17
C GLN A 33 -53.56 -20.39 -14.79
N GLY A 34 -52.76 -21.06 -13.95
CA GLY A 34 -51.43 -20.58 -13.56
C GLY A 34 -50.46 -20.51 -14.74
N VAL A 35 -50.48 -21.53 -15.61
CA VAL A 35 -49.68 -21.56 -16.84
C VAL A 35 -50.05 -20.40 -17.76
N VAL A 36 -51.34 -20.21 -18.05
CA VAL A 36 -51.81 -19.14 -18.96
C VAL A 36 -51.43 -17.76 -18.42
N HIS A 37 -51.64 -17.51 -17.12
CA HIS A 37 -51.27 -16.23 -16.51
C HIS A 37 -49.76 -15.98 -16.58
N THR A 38 -48.94 -17.02 -16.34
CA THR A 38 -47.48 -16.90 -16.37
C THR A 38 -46.98 -16.65 -17.78
N VAL A 39 -47.49 -17.36 -18.79
CA VAL A 39 -47.09 -17.19 -20.19
C VAL A 39 -47.47 -15.81 -20.72
N LEU A 40 -48.66 -15.29 -20.36
CA LEU A 40 -49.12 -13.98 -20.82
C LEU A 40 -48.46 -12.80 -20.12
N ASN A 41 -48.02 -12.98 -18.87
CA ASN A 41 -47.46 -11.89 -18.04
C ASN A 41 -45.95 -12.02 -17.77
N ALA A 42 -45.26 -12.99 -18.38
CA ALA A 42 -43.81 -13.12 -18.25
C ALA A 42 -43.10 -11.98 -18.99
N THR A 43 -42.37 -11.16 -18.24
CA THR A 43 -41.39 -10.21 -18.79
C THR A 43 -40.05 -10.93 -18.99
N VAL A 44 -39.50 -10.89 -20.20
CA VAL A 44 -38.19 -11.48 -20.49
C VAL A 44 -37.10 -10.56 -19.93
N GLU A 45 -36.50 -10.96 -18.82
CA GLU A 45 -35.31 -10.30 -18.26
C GLU A 45 -34.07 -11.12 -18.65
N TRP A 46 -33.12 -10.50 -19.34
CA TRP A 46 -31.86 -11.12 -19.71
C TRP A 46 -31.01 -11.34 -18.45
N ARG A 47 -31.09 -12.55 -17.89
CA ARG A 47 -30.23 -12.96 -16.78
C ARG A 47 -28.81 -13.17 -17.32
N LYS A 48 -27.84 -12.42 -16.79
CA LYS A 48 -26.42 -12.73 -17.05
C LYS A 48 -26.15 -14.14 -16.53
N PRO A 49 -25.59 -15.05 -17.34
CA PRO A 49 -25.33 -16.41 -16.90
C PRO A 49 -24.39 -16.41 -15.69
N ASP A 50 -24.74 -17.21 -14.68
CA ASP A 50 -23.84 -17.44 -13.55
C ASP A 50 -22.57 -18.12 -14.07
N PRO A 51 -21.37 -17.58 -13.79
CA PRO A 51 -20.11 -18.17 -14.25
C PRO A 51 -19.97 -19.65 -13.95
N GLN A 52 -20.60 -20.15 -12.88
CA GLN A 52 -20.53 -21.57 -12.51
C GLN A 52 -21.45 -22.46 -13.35
N GLU A 53 -22.61 -21.96 -13.79
CA GLU A 53 -23.53 -22.73 -14.65
C GLU A 53 -22.99 -22.86 -16.07
N THR A 54 -22.36 -21.82 -16.62
CA THR A 54 -21.69 -21.87 -17.93
C THR A 54 -20.56 -22.88 -17.99
N ILE A 55 -19.76 -22.99 -16.92
CA ILE A 55 -18.67 -23.96 -16.84
C ILE A 55 -19.21 -25.40 -16.80
N LEU A 56 -20.36 -25.62 -16.15
CA LEU A 56 -20.98 -26.94 -16.09
C LEU A 56 -21.61 -27.33 -17.43
N GLN A 57 -22.26 -26.38 -18.13
CA GLN A 57 -22.81 -26.59 -19.48
C GLN A 57 -21.71 -26.88 -20.50
N GLU A 58 -20.64 -26.08 -20.55
CA GLU A 58 -19.49 -26.32 -21.43
C GLU A 58 -18.88 -27.70 -21.19
N ARG A 59 -18.86 -28.16 -19.94
CA ARG A 59 -18.30 -29.45 -19.55
C ARG A 59 -19.23 -30.63 -19.91
N GLU A 60 -20.54 -30.46 -19.82
CA GLU A 60 -21.51 -31.45 -20.32
C GLU A 60 -21.50 -31.54 -21.86
N GLU A 61 -21.37 -30.42 -22.55
CA GLU A 61 -21.27 -30.37 -24.02
C GLU A 61 -19.99 -31.05 -24.53
N VAL A 62 -18.84 -30.83 -23.86
CA VAL A 62 -17.58 -31.51 -24.17
C VAL A 62 -17.68 -33.03 -23.93
N LEU A 63 -18.36 -33.44 -22.85
CA LEU A 63 -18.59 -34.87 -22.56
C LEU A 63 -19.57 -35.52 -23.55
N ALA A 64 -20.58 -34.79 -24.02
CA ALA A 64 -21.51 -35.25 -25.05
C ALA A 64 -20.80 -35.41 -26.42
N ALA A 65 -19.94 -34.45 -26.79
CA ALA A 65 -19.15 -34.49 -28.02
C ALA A 65 -18.13 -35.64 -28.05
N ALA A 66 -17.56 -36.00 -26.89
CA ALA A 66 -16.65 -37.14 -26.76
C ALA A 66 -17.34 -38.50 -26.99
N ASN A 67 -18.66 -38.60 -26.77
CA ASN A 67 -19.39 -39.86 -26.87
C ASN A 67 -20.00 -40.11 -28.27
N THR A 68 -19.99 -39.11 -29.16
CA THR A 68 -20.50 -39.22 -30.53
C THR A 68 -19.43 -39.51 -31.59
N ASN A 69 -18.14 -39.43 -31.24
CA ASN A 69 -17.07 -39.62 -32.21
C ASN A 69 -16.65 -41.11 -32.32
N LYS A 70 -17.53 -41.93 -32.93
CA LYS A 70 -17.11 -43.22 -33.50
C LYS A 70 -16.38 -42.97 -34.82
N ASN A 71 -15.09 -42.69 -34.74
CA ASN A 71 -14.12 -43.09 -35.76
C ASN A 71 -12.72 -43.11 -35.13
N PRO A 72 -12.09 -44.29 -35.00
CA PRO A 72 -10.72 -44.37 -34.52
C PRO A 72 -9.77 -43.89 -35.62
N PRO A 73 -8.83 -42.96 -35.34
CA PRO A 73 -7.80 -42.62 -36.31
C PRO A 73 -6.85 -43.82 -36.49
N GLU A 74 -6.45 -43.98 -37.74
CA GLU A 74 -5.69 -45.10 -38.27
C GLU A 74 -4.29 -45.22 -37.64
N HIS A 75 -3.93 -46.46 -37.33
CA HIS A 75 -2.57 -47.00 -37.21
C HIS A 75 -1.52 -46.12 -36.48
N PHE A 76 -1.48 -46.21 -35.16
CA PHE A 76 -0.22 -46.03 -34.43
C PHE A 76 0.48 -47.39 -34.35
N ASP A 77 1.53 -47.58 -35.16
CA ASP A 77 2.44 -48.70 -34.99
C ASP A 77 3.19 -48.53 -33.66
N ILE A 78 2.76 -49.29 -32.66
CA ILE A 78 3.54 -49.53 -31.45
C ILE A 78 4.47 -50.69 -31.80
N THR A 79 5.75 -50.40 -32.02
CA THR A 79 6.77 -51.46 -32.06
C THR A 79 6.90 -52.04 -30.65
N ILE A 80 6.50 -53.29 -30.50
CA ILE A 80 6.54 -54.06 -29.24
C ILE A 80 7.83 -54.89 -29.23
N ASP A 81 8.67 -54.71 -28.22
CA ASP A 81 9.82 -55.58 -27.99
C ASP A 81 9.38 -56.96 -27.48
N SER A 82 10.23 -57.97 -27.64
CA SER A 82 9.92 -59.40 -27.40
C SER A 82 9.44 -59.74 -25.97
N ASP A 83 9.58 -58.81 -25.02
CA ASP A 83 9.18 -58.97 -23.62
C ASP A 83 7.90 -58.18 -23.24
N GLY A 84 7.24 -57.52 -24.20
CA GLY A 84 5.89 -56.98 -24.01
C GLY A 84 5.80 -55.74 -23.10
N ASN A 85 6.88 -54.99 -22.92
CA ASN A 85 6.86 -53.74 -22.14
C ASN A 85 6.86 -52.51 -23.08
N PRO A 86 5.95 -51.54 -22.92
CA PRO A 86 5.95 -50.32 -23.72
C PRO A 86 7.14 -49.42 -23.32
N HIS A 87 7.98 -49.08 -24.29
CA HIS A 87 9.00 -48.04 -24.14
C HIS A 87 8.31 -46.65 -24.17
N ASP A 88 8.25 -45.99 -23.01
CA ASP A 88 8.01 -44.54 -22.92
C ASP A 88 9.31 -43.83 -23.29
N GLU A 89 9.56 -43.66 -24.59
CA GLU A 89 10.50 -42.64 -25.03
C GLU A 89 9.82 -41.29 -24.86
N GLY A 90 10.13 -40.61 -23.76
CA GLY A 90 9.62 -39.29 -23.44
C GLY A 90 9.76 -38.36 -24.65
N ALA A 91 8.60 -38.06 -25.27
CA ALA A 91 8.50 -37.05 -26.30
C ALA A 91 8.82 -35.69 -25.66
N GLU A 92 10.07 -35.27 -25.77
CA GLU A 92 10.53 -33.94 -25.41
C GLU A 92 9.67 -32.93 -26.17
N ALA A 93 8.85 -32.16 -25.44
CA ALA A 93 8.01 -31.12 -26.02
C ALA A 93 8.89 -30.21 -26.91
N PRO A 94 8.41 -29.76 -28.08
CA PRO A 94 9.19 -28.95 -28.99
C PRO A 94 9.82 -27.77 -28.23
N PRO A 95 11.11 -27.47 -28.46
CA PRO A 95 11.81 -26.45 -27.69
C PRO A 95 11.06 -25.12 -27.79
N PRO A 96 10.90 -24.38 -26.68
CA PRO A 96 10.12 -23.16 -26.68
C PRO A 96 10.72 -22.15 -27.68
N PRO A 97 9.88 -21.37 -28.38
CA PRO A 97 10.35 -20.39 -29.34
C PRO A 97 11.34 -19.40 -28.68
N PRO A 98 12.47 -19.08 -29.33
CA PRO A 98 13.50 -18.22 -28.75
C PRO A 98 12.98 -16.79 -28.54
N LEU A 99 13.54 -16.09 -27.55
CA LEU A 99 13.20 -14.69 -27.28
C LEU A 99 13.61 -13.82 -28.47
N THR A 100 12.70 -12.96 -28.95
CA THR A 100 13.04 -11.97 -29.97
C THR A 100 13.75 -10.77 -29.33
N PRO A 101 14.46 -9.93 -30.11
CA PRO A 101 15.07 -8.70 -29.60
C PRO A 101 14.08 -7.78 -28.88
N LEU A 102 12.80 -7.82 -29.28
CA LEU A 102 11.72 -7.08 -28.62
C LEU A 102 11.40 -7.65 -27.22
N HIS A 103 11.45 -8.97 -27.04
CA HIS A 103 11.28 -9.61 -25.74
C HIS A 103 12.44 -9.26 -24.78
N GLU A 104 13.67 -9.26 -25.30
CA GLU A 104 14.86 -8.90 -24.52
C GLU A 104 14.82 -7.44 -24.07
N ALA A 105 14.50 -6.52 -24.99
CA ALA A 105 14.34 -5.10 -24.65
C ALA A 105 13.22 -4.87 -23.60
N ALA A 106 12.10 -5.59 -23.72
CA ALA A 106 11.01 -5.52 -22.75
C ALA A 106 11.40 -6.09 -21.38
N ALA A 107 12.16 -7.19 -21.33
CA ALA A 107 12.70 -7.76 -20.09
C ALA A 107 13.79 -6.87 -19.46
N ALA A 108 14.57 -6.17 -20.30
CA ALA A 108 15.55 -5.19 -19.89
C ALA A 108 14.92 -3.88 -19.41
N ALA A 109 13.62 -3.66 -19.65
CA ALA A 109 12.93 -2.39 -19.40
C ALA A 109 13.60 -1.19 -20.10
N ASP A 110 14.27 -1.42 -21.23
CA ASP A 110 14.91 -0.37 -22.02
C ASP A 110 13.92 0.23 -23.02
N ALA A 111 13.26 1.30 -22.58
CA ALA A 111 12.27 2.01 -23.38
C ALA A 111 12.86 2.63 -24.66
N ALA A 112 14.13 3.00 -24.67
CA ALA A 112 14.77 3.63 -25.82
C ALA A 112 15.01 2.62 -26.94
N THR A 113 15.61 1.48 -26.60
CA THR A 113 15.83 0.38 -27.55
C THR A 113 14.50 -0.18 -28.05
N LEU A 114 13.51 -0.36 -27.16
CA LEU A 114 12.18 -0.82 -27.53
C LEU A 114 11.48 0.14 -28.51
N SER A 115 11.56 1.46 -28.28
CA SER A 115 10.99 2.46 -29.20
C SER A 115 11.66 2.43 -30.58
N SER A 116 12.98 2.24 -30.63
CA SER A 116 13.72 2.12 -31.88
C SER A 116 13.27 0.90 -32.69
N ILE A 117 13.20 -0.26 -32.03
CA ILE A 117 12.74 -1.52 -32.63
C ILE A 117 11.29 -1.40 -33.14
N LEU A 118 10.38 -0.82 -32.35
CA LEU A 118 8.99 -0.63 -32.80
C LEU A 118 8.89 0.34 -33.99
N SER A 119 9.74 1.36 -34.03
CA SER A 119 9.76 2.32 -35.13
C SER A 119 10.32 1.70 -36.41
N SER A 120 11.33 0.83 -36.32
CA SER A 120 11.84 0.11 -37.49
C SER A 120 10.79 -0.82 -38.10
N PHE A 121 10.02 -1.53 -37.26
CA PHE A 121 8.92 -2.36 -37.76
C PHE A 121 7.76 -1.56 -38.36
N LYS A 122 7.56 -0.31 -37.91
CA LYS A 122 6.49 0.57 -38.41
C LYS A 122 6.83 1.26 -39.74
N TYR A 123 8.12 1.46 -40.04
CA TYR A 123 8.58 2.27 -41.17
C TYR A 123 9.47 1.55 -42.19
N GLY A 124 9.67 0.22 -42.13
CA GLY A 124 10.38 -0.48 -43.20
C GLY A 124 10.42 -2.01 -43.11
N ASN A 125 9.62 -2.66 -43.97
CA ASN A 125 10.11 -3.57 -45.00
C ASN A 125 9.05 -3.65 -46.13
N ASP A 126 9.12 -2.73 -47.10
CA ASP A 126 8.24 -2.70 -48.29
C ASP A 126 8.60 -3.82 -49.31
N ASP A 127 9.64 -4.61 -49.03
CA ASP A 127 10.04 -5.77 -49.87
C ASP A 127 9.21 -7.04 -49.61
N ASN A 128 8.24 -6.99 -48.68
CA ASN A 128 7.33 -8.11 -48.42
C ASN A 128 5.86 -7.71 -48.63
N LYS A 129 5.59 -7.06 -49.77
CA LYS A 129 4.24 -6.77 -50.24
C LYS A 129 3.85 -7.78 -51.32
N GLY A 130 3.39 -8.96 -50.90
CA GLY A 130 2.88 -9.96 -51.84
C GLY A 130 2.74 -11.39 -51.33
N GLY A 131 2.45 -11.62 -50.04
CA GLY A 131 2.03 -12.92 -49.54
C GLY A 131 0.63 -12.78 -48.95
N ASN A 132 -0.31 -13.59 -49.43
CA ASN A 132 -1.69 -13.67 -48.92
C ASN A 132 -1.71 -13.74 -47.39
N ASP A 133 -2.79 -13.23 -46.80
CA ASP A 133 -3.14 -13.29 -45.37
C ASP A 133 -3.40 -14.73 -44.83
N ASP A 134 -2.68 -15.75 -45.32
CA ASP A 134 -2.85 -17.19 -45.01
C ASP A 134 -1.55 -17.88 -44.49
N ASP A 135 -0.41 -17.19 -44.41
CA ASP A 135 0.80 -17.71 -43.75
C ASP A 135 0.96 -17.05 -42.38
N GLY A 136 0.73 -17.79 -41.30
CA GLY A 136 0.61 -17.31 -39.90
C GLY A 136 1.85 -16.64 -39.27
N VAL A 137 2.36 -15.56 -39.87
CA VAL A 137 3.40 -14.70 -39.34
C VAL A 137 2.79 -13.85 -38.21
N VAL A 138 2.91 -14.36 -36.99
CA VAL A 138 2.49 -13.65 -35.77
C VAL A 138 3.27 -12.35 -35.66
N SER A 139 2.56 -11.21 -35.56
CA SER A 139 3.19 -9.90 -35.31
C SER A 139 4.18 -10.02 -34.14
N PRO A 140 5.42 -9.50 -34.27
CA PRO A 140 6.46 -9.67 -33.25
C PRO A 140 6.06 -9.09 -31.88
N VAL A 141 5.06 -8.21 -31.85
CA VAL A 141 4.48 -7.62 -30.64
C VAL A 141 3.55 -8.59 -29.89
N HIS A 142 2.93 -9.53 -30.62
CA HIS A 142 2.02 -10.55 -30.09
C HIS A 142 2.67 -11.94 -30.02
N ALA A 143 3.87 -12.09 -30.59
CA ALA A 143 4.65 -13.32 -30.53
C ALA A 143 4.86 -13.76 -29.07
N ARG A 144 4.63 -15.04 -28.80
CA ARG A 144 4.83 -15.67 -27.50
C ARG A 144 6.16 -16.41 -27.52
N ALA A 145 7.08 -16.02 -26.65
CA ALA A 145 8.43 -16.57 -26.63
C ALA A 145 8.86 -17.03 -25.23
N GLY A 146 9.88 -17.87 -25.20
CA GLY A 146 10.49 -18.38 -23.99
C GLY A 146 9.68 -19.45 -23.26
N PRO A 147 10.15 -19.90 -22.08
CA PRO A 147 9.62 -21.08 -21.39
C PRO A 147 8.21 -20.91 -20.86
N ASN A 148 7.75 -19.67 -20.67
CA ASN A 148 6.38 -19.40 -20.22
C ASN A 148 5.45 -19.05 -21.39
N LEU A 149 5.92 -18.99 -22.64
CA LEU A 149 5.15 -18.47 -23.79
C LEU A 149 4.61 -17.06 -23.52
N SER A 150 5.50 -16.19 -23.04
CA SER A 150 5.21 -14.82 -22.63
C SER A 150 5.35 -13.88 -23.82
N THR A 151 4.45 -12.91 -23.93
CA THR A 151 4.57 -11.82 -24.90
C THR A 151 5.55 -10.74 -24.40
N PRO A 152 6.04 -9.82 -25.25
CA PRO A 152 6.86 -8.69 -24.81
C PRO A 152 6.18 -7.87 -23.71
N LEU A 153 4.84 -7.76 -23.76
CA LEU A 153 4.04 -7.05 -22.77
C LEU A 153 4.06 -7.73 -21.39
N HIS A 154 4.10 -9.07 -21.33
CA HIS A 154 4.26 -9.81 -20.07
C HIS A 154 5.63 -9.56 -19.45
N LEU A 155 6.69 -9.60 -20.26
CA LEU A 155 8.06 -9.36 -19.78
C LEU A 155 8.20 -7.93 -19.25
N ALA A 156 7.64 -6.94 -19.94
CA ALA A 156 7.61 -5.55 -19.47
C ALA A 156 6.80 -5.37 -18.17
N ALA A 157 5.72 -6.13 -17.97
CA ALA A 157 4.95 -6.09 -16.71
C ALA A 157 5.75 -6.66 -15.53
N THR A 158 6.49 -7.75 -15.76
CA THR A 158 7.31 -8.43 -14.74
C THR A 158 8.64 -7.74 -14.46
N SER A 159 9.20 -6.97 -15.40
CA SER A 159 10.52 -6.34 -15.22
C SER A 159 10.56 -5.35 -14.05
N SER A 160 9.40 -4.82 -13.63
CA SER A 160 9.26 -3.95 -12.45
C SER A 160 9.45 -4.62 -11.09
N SER A 161 9.44 -5.96 -11.02
CA SER A 161 9.73 -6.70 -9.78
C SER A 161 11.19 -7.09 -9.61
N SER A 162 12.02 -6.88 -10.64
CA SER A 162 13.46 -7.14 -10.53
C SER A 162 14.14 -5.99 -9.78
N GLU A 163 14.85 -6.30 -8.70
CA GLU A 163 15.54 -5.37 -7.78
C GLU A 163 16.49 -4.38 -8.47
N ALA A 164 16.86 -4.63 -9.73
CA ALA A 164 17.84 -3.84 -10.48
C ALA A 164 17.25 -2.66 -11.29
N LYS A 165 15.92 -2.49 -11.37
CA LYS A 165 15.32 -1.57 -12.36
C LYS A 165 14.23 -0.66 -11.81
N SER A 166 14.16 0.57 -12.32
CA SER A 166 13.15 1.56 -11.92
C SER A 166 11.77 1.16 -12.45
N SER A 167 10.76 1.19 -11.56
CA SER A 167 9.35 0.99 -11.92
C SER A 167 8.83 2.01 -12.96
N SER A 168 9.50 3.15 -13.13
CA SER A 168 9.19 4.14 -14.17
C SER A 168 9.46 3.63 -15.57
N ASP A 169 10.54 2.86 -15.74
CA ASP A 169 11.05 2.51 -17.07
C ASP A 169 10.26 1.33 -17.64
N ALA A 170 9.89 0.38 -16.77
CA ALA A 170 8.90 -0.65 -17.08
C ALA A 170 7.54 -0.04 -17.47
N ALA A 171 7.09 0.99 -16.75
CA ALA A 171 5.85 1.70 -17.07
C ALA A 171 5.91 2.43 -18.43
N ALA A 172 7.08 2.97 -18.80
CA ALA A 172 7.31 3.58 -20.11
C ALA A 172 7.28 2.52 -21.22
N CYS A 173 7.94 1.37 -21.04
CA CYS A 173 7.93 0.25 -21.97
C CYS A 173 6.51 -0.26 -22.26
N ILE A 174 5.70 -0.46 -21.21
CA ILE A 174 4.28 -0.87 -21.35
C ILE A 174 3.50 0.15 -22.17
N THR A 175 3.70 1.44 -21.90
CA THR A 175 3.02 2.51 -22.63
C THR A 175 3.39 2.47 -24.12
N LEU A 176 4.67 2.34 -24.44
CA LEU A 176 5.18 2.26 -25.82
C LEU A 176 4.66 1.02 -26.57
N LEU A 177 4.67 -0.15 -25.92
CA LEU A 177 4.13 -1.38 -26.52
C LEU A 177 2.65 -1.26 -26.86
N LEU A 178 1.86 -0.62 -26.00
CA LEU A 178 0.42 -0.45 -26.22
C LEU A 178 0.11 0.65 -27.26
N THR A 179 0.78 1.80 -27.20
CA THR A 179 0.46 2.96 -28.06
C THR A 179 1.17 2.92 -29.42
N VAL A 180 2.44 2.54 -29.45
CA VAL A 180 3.26 2.52 -30.67
C VAL A 180 3.21 1.15 -31.31
N GLY A 181 3.33 0.09 -30.51
CA GLY A 181 3.37 -1.30 -30.98
C GLY A 181 1.99 -1.95 -31.19
N GLY A 182 0.92 -1.37 -30.64
CA GLY A 182 -0.42 -1.96 -30.75
C GLY A 182 -0.54 -3.33 -30.07
N ALA A 183 0.20 -3.55 -28.98
CA ALA A 183 0.14 -4.80 -28.22
C ALA A 183 -1.27 -5.02 -27.63
N ASP A 184 -1.75 -6.26 -27.70
CA ASP A 184 -3.03 -6.64 -27.09
C ASP A 184 -2.80 -7.05 -25.61
N PRO A 185 -3.45 -6.37 -24.64
CA PRO A 185 -3.37 -6.74 -23.23
C PRO A 185 -4.17 -7.99 -22.85
N PHE A 186 -4.98 -8.57 -23.74
CA PHE A 186 -5.81 -9.74 -23.47
C PHE A 186 -5.09 -11.07 -23.73
N ILE A 187 -4.03 -11.09 -24.52
CA ILE A 187 -3.29 -12.33 -24.85
C ILE A 187 -2.74 -12.97 -23.57
N PRO A 188 -3.11 -14.22 -23.24
CA PRO A 188 -2.62 -14.89 -22.04
C PRO A 188 -1.23 -15.53 -22.24
N ASP A 189 -0.45 -15.55 -21.16
CA ASP A 189 0.77 -16.33 -21.01
C ASP A 189 0.49 -17.85 -21.12
N GLY A 190 1.51 -18.70 -21.22
CA GLY A 190 1.37 -20.17 -21.14
C GLY A 190 0.70 -20.68 -19.86
N LYS A 191 0.59 -19.83 -18.83
CA LYS A 191 -0.12 -20.09 -17.56
C LYS A 191 -1.51 -19.47 -17.50
N GLY A 192 -2.05 -18.93 -18.60
CA GLY A 192 -3.39 -18.32 -18.63
C GLY A 192 -3.49 -16.96 -17.94
N ARG A 193 -2.36 -16.30 -17.63
CA ARG A 193 -2.34 -14.99 -16.95
C ARG A 193 -2.21 -13.89 -17.98
N THR A 194 -2.94 -12.79 -17.82
CA THR A 194 -2.81 -11.62 -18.68
C THR A 194 -1.67 -10.69 -18.20
N PRO A 195 -1.07 -9.88 -19.09
CA PRO A 195 0.00 -8.94 -18.73
C PRO A 195 -0.36 -7.98 -17.58
N PRO A 196 -1.56 -7.37 -17.52
CA PRO A 196 -1.96 -6.50 -16.40
C PRO A 196 -1.97 -7.22 -15.04
N ARG A 197 -2.25 -8.53 -15.03
CA ARG A 197 -2.27 -9.34 -13.82
C ARG A 197 -0.86 -9.66 -13.28
N LEU A 198 0.16 -9.60 -14.15
CA LEU A 198 1.56 -9.74 -13.75
C LEU A 198 2.17 -8.44 -13.22
N ALA A 199 1.49 -7.30 -13.37
CA ALA A 199 1.98 -6.01 -12.90
C ALA A 199 1.96 -5.91 -11.36
N ALA A 200 3.12 -6.13 -10.75
CA ALA A 200 3.28 -6.07 -9.30
C ALA A 200 3.23 -4.64 -8.74
N THR A 201 3.70 -3.65 -9.50
CA THR A 201 3.85 -2.26 -9.04
C THR A 201 2.67 -1.37 -9.47
N GLU A 202 2.35 -0.36 -8.65
CA GLU A 202 1.28 0.59 -8.98
C GLU A 202 1.63 1.45 -10.21
N GLY A 203 2.92 1.70 -10.45
CA GLY A 203 3.41 2.43 -11.62
C GLY A 203 3.12 1.75 -12.95
N THR A 204 3.31 0.42 -13.02
CA THR A 204 3.02 -0.37 -14.23
C THR A 204 1.52 -0.59 -14.43
N ARG A 205 0.74 -0.84 -13.36
CA ARG A 205 -0.74 -0.86 -13.44
C ARG A 205 -1.33 0.47 -13.88
N ALA A 206 -0.76 1.58 -13.43
CA ALA A 206 -1.15 2.91 -13.89
C ALA A 206 -0.83 3.13 -15.37
N ALA A 207 0.24 2.52 -15.91
CA ALA A 207 0.55 2.60 -17.34
C ALA A 207 -0.53 1.95 -18.20
N PHE A 208 -1.03 0.76 -17.84
CA PHE A 208 -2.18 0.15 -18.51
C PHE A 208 -3.44 1.02 -18.46
N ARG A 209 -3.74 1.61 -17.30
CA ARG A 209 -4.91 2.50 -17.15
C ARG A 209 -4.78 3.82 -17.93
N ARG A 210 -3.55 4.34 -18.08
CA ARG A 210 -3.28 5.50 -18.95
C ARG A 210 -3.42 5.11 -20.42
N ALA A 211 -2.90 3.96 -20.83
CA ALA A 211 -3.06 3.46 -22.19
C ALA A 211 -4.53 3.21 -22.55
N ARG A 212 -5.35 2.69 -21.62
CA ARG A 212 -6.82 2.57 -21.75
C ARG A 212 -7.47 3.92 -22.03
N PHE A 213 -7.05 4.97 -21.33
CA PHE A 213 -7.56 6.33 -21.57
C PHE A 213 -7.14 6.87 -22.95
N SER A 214 -5.87 6.69 -23.33
CA SER A 214 -5.32 7.24 -24.58
C SER A 214 -5.82 6.52 -25.84
N LEU A 215 -6.05 5.22 -25.78
CA LEU A 215 -6.47 4.39 -26.93
C LEU A 215 -8.00 4.24 -27.03
N GLY A 216 -8.73 4.65 -25.99
CA GLY A 216 -10.18 4.48 -25.90
C GLY A 216 -10.61 3.07 -25.44
N GLU A 217 -11.89 2.96 -25.08
CA GLU A 217 -12.48 1.71 -24.58
C GLU A 217 -12.83 0.72 -25.71
N ASP A 218 -12.96 1.21 -26.95
CA ASP A 218 -13.40 0.42 -28.10
C ASP A 218 -12.26 -0.42 -28.73
N ARG A 219 -10.99 -0.06 -28.46
CA ARG A 219 -9.85 -0.64 -29.17
C ARG A 219 -9.47 -2.04 -28.69
N TRP A 220 -9.68 -2.33 -27.41
CA TRP A 220 -9.35 -3.60 -26.75
C TRP A 220 -10.36 -3.90 -25.63
N SER A 221 -10.60 -5.18 -25.34
CA SER A 221 -11.45 -5.60 -24.21
C SER A 221 -10.71 -5.45 -22.88
N TRP A 222 -10.53 -4.21 -22.43
CA TRP A 222 -9.74 -3.85 -21.24
C TRP A 222 -10.20 -4.53 -19.95
N ASP A 223 -11.50 -4.69 -19.77
CA ASP A 223 -12.08 -5.34 -18.59
C ASP A 223 -11.78 -6.85 -18.58
N ALA A 224 -11.83 -7.51 -19.74
CA ALA A 224 -11.44 -8.92 -19.89
C ALA A 224 -9.93 -9.13 -19.67
N ALA A 225 -9.11 -8.13 -20.02
CA ALA A 225 -7.67 -8.14 -19.74
C ALA A 225 -7.32 -7.92 -18.25
N GLY A 226 -8.30 -7.47 -17.44
CA GLY A 226 -8.10 -7.14 -16.02
C GLY A 226 -7.49 -5.75 -15.79
N VAL A 227 -7.60 -4.84 -16.76
CA VAL A 227 -7.18 -3.44 -16.60
C VAL A 227 -8.29 -2.67 -15.91
N GLY A 228 -7.99 -2.08 -14.75
CA GLY A 228 -8.94 -1.25 -14.00
C GLY A 228 -9.43 0.00 -14.75
N PRO A 229 -10.24 0.86 -14.11
CA PRO A 229 -10.84 2.01 -14.77
C PRO A 229 -9.79 2.94 -15.36
N ALA A 230 -10.12 3.55 -16.51
CA ALA A 230 -9.22 4.45 -17.23
C ALA A 230 -8.73 5.57 -16.30
N LEU A 231 -7.42 5.79 -16.28
CA LEU A 231 -6.80 6.82 -15.46
C LEU A 231 -6.48 8.01 -16.34
N SER A 232 -7.36 9.01 -16.33
CA SER A 232 -7.15 10.26 -17.05
C SER A 232 -5.94 11.03 -16.48
N GLU A 233 -5.07 11.50 -17.38
CA GLU A 233 -3.89 12.33 -17.05
C GLU A 233 -4.30 13.60 -16.29
N ASP A 234 -5.50 14.15 -16.55
CA ASP A 234 -6.04 15.33 -15.86
C ASP A 234 -6.37 15.05 -14.40
N VAL A 235 -6.83 13.84 -14.09
CA VAL A 235 -7.09 13.41 -12.70
C VAL A 235 -5.77 13.23 -11.94
N ILE A 236 -4.70 12.81 -12.61
CA ILE A 236 -3.36 12.72 -12.01
C ILE A 236 -2.78 14.12 -11.78
N LYS A 237 -2.86 15.02 -12.78
CA LYS A 237 -2.38 16.41 -12.67
C LYS A 237 -3.12 17.17 -11.59
N THR A 238 -4.44 17.14 -11.57
CA THR A 238 -5.24 17.82 -10.53
C THR A 238 -4.96 17.28 -9.13
N LYS A 239 -4.74 15.97 -8.96
CA LYS A 239 -4.34 15.40 -7.66
C LYS A 239 -2.93 15.87 -7.25
N ARG A 240 -1.98 15.92 -8.19
CA ARG A 240 -0.62 16.41 -7.94
C ARG A 240 -0.62 17.89 -7.58
N GLU A 241 -1.38 18.71 -8.28
CA GLU A 241 -1.56 20.14 -8.01
C GLU A 241 -2.22 20.38 -6.65
N LYS A 242 -3.30 19.66 -6.34
CA LYS A 242 -3.95 19.73 -5.00
C LYS A 242 -3.00 19.32 -3.88
N ALA A 243 -2.18 18.29 -4.09
CA ALA A 243 -1.18 17.87 -3.11
C ALA A 243 -0.05 18.91 -2.95
N ALA A 244 0.41 19.49 -4.07
CA ALA A 244 1.42 20.55 -4.07
C ALA A 244 0.91 21.82 -3.39
N ASP A 245 -0.33 22.24 -3.67
CA ASP A 245 -0.97 23.38 -3.03
C ASP A 245 -1.17 23.15 -1.53
N LYS A 246 -1.69 21.98 -1.13
CA LYS A 246 -1.81 21.61 0.29
C LYS A 246 -0.47 21.66 1.01
N LYS A 247 0.60 21.13 0.38
CA LYS A 247 1.96 21.16 0.93
C LYS A 247 2.51 22.58 1.01
N ARG A 248 2.23 23.43 0.01
CA ARG A 248 2.60 24.86 0.01
C ARG A 248 1.89 25.62 1.13
N ARG A 249 0.59 25.40 1.31
CA ARG A 249 -0.22 26.00 2.39
C ARG A 249 0.24 25.53 3.77
N GLN A 250 0.55 24.25 3.95
CA GLN A 250 1.10 23.72 5.21
C GLN A 250 2.45 24.36 5.55
N ARG A 251 3.35 24.50 4.57
CA ARG A 251 4.65 25.17 4.76
C ARG A 251 4.49 26.64 5.10
N ALA A 252 3.56 27.35 4.44
CA ALA A 252 3.27 28.75 4.74
C ALA A 252 2.71 28.92 6.17
N ASN A 253 1.74 28.09 6.57
CA ASN A 253 1.17 28.11 7.91
C ASN A 253 2.21 27.77 9.00
N ALA A 254 3.08 26.79 8.75
CA ALA A 254 4.15 26.44 9.67
C ALA A 254 5.14 27.59 9.89
N LYS A 255 5.53 28.28 8.79
CA LYS A 255 6.38 29.48 8.88
C LYS A 255 5.69 30.61 9.63
N ALA A 256 4.42 30.89 9.31
CA ALA A 256 3.65 31.92 9.99
C ALA A 256 3.47 31.65 11.49
N ARG A 257 3.24 30.38 11.88
CA ARG A 257 3.15 29.98 13.29
C ARG A 257 4.47 30.19 14.02
N LYS A 258 5.58 29.76 13.42
CA LYS A 258 6.92 29.94 14.02
C LYS A 258 7.29 31.41 14.19
N GLU A 259 6.92 32.26 13.23
CA GLU A 259 7.14 33.70 13.35
C GLU A 259 6.29 34.32 14.47
N ARG A 260 4.99 33.97 14.55
CA ARG A 260 4.12 34.43 15.64
C ARG A 260 4.65 34.02 17.01
N GLU A 261 5.09 32.78 17.16
CA GLU A 261 5.67 32.27 18.41
C GLU A 261 6.98 33.02 18.78
N ARG A 262 7.80 33.37 17.78
CA ARG A 262 9.02 34.16 18.01
C ARG A 262 8.69 35.57 18.48
N VAL A 263 7.74 36.24 17.84
CA VAL A 263 7.29 37.59 18.21
C VAL A 263 6.64 37.59 19.60
N GLU A 264 5.80 36.60 19.90
CA GLU A 264 5.16 36.47 21.22
C GLU A 264 6.19 36.23 22.32
N LYS A 265 7.21 35.39 22.08
CA LYS A 265 8.30 35.17 23.02
C LYS A 265 9.15 36.42 23.26
N GLU A 266 9.44 37.18 22.20
CA GLU A 266 10.18 38.45 22.30
C GLU A 266 9.37 39.50 23.06
N GLU A 267 8.06 39.61 22.80
CA GLU A 267 7.18 40.52 23.52
C GLU A 267 7.04 40.13 25.00
N ALA A 268 6.91 38.83 25.30
CA ALA A 268 6.87 38.33 26.67
C ALA A 268 8.18 38.63 27.42
N ALA A 269 9.34 38.39 26.78
CA ALA A 269 10.64 38.71 27.36
C ALA A 269 10.82 40.22 27.60
N ARG A 270 10.31 41.07 26.68
CA ARG A 270 10.33 42.52 26.84
C ARG A 270 9.46 42.97 28.03
N LYS A 271 8.25 42.43 28.16
CA LYS A 271 7.36 42.73 29.31
C LYS A 271 7.97 42.27 30.63
N GLU A 272 8.56 41.09 30.68
CA GLU A 272 9.24 40.58 31.88
C GLU A 272 10.44 41.46 32.27
N ALA A 273 11.22 41.94 31.30
CA ALA A 273 12.33 42.86 31.55
C ALA A 273 11.85 44.22 32.08
N GLU A 274 10.77 44.76 31.52
CA GLU A 274 10.16 46.02 31.96
C GLU A 274 9.60 45.90 33.39
N ASP A 275 8.88 44.83 33.70
CA ASP A 275 8.38 44.58 35.06
C ASP A 275 9.52 44.41 36.06
N ARG A 276 10.59 43.69 35.68
CA ARG A 276 11.78 43.54 36.52
C ARG A 276 12.43 44.89 36.81
N GLU A 277 12.59 45.74 35.80
CA GLU A 277 13.13 47.10 35.97
C GLU A 277 12.22 47.98 36.83
N ARG A 278 10.90 47.88 36.68
CA ARG A 278 9.96 48.58 37.55
C ARG A 278 10.12 48.16 39.00
N THR A 279 10.19 46.84 39.26
CA THR A 279 10.36 46.35 40.64
C THR A 279 11.69 46.76 41.26
N THR A 280 12.77 46.86 40.48
CA THR A 280 14.07 47.34 40.99
C THR A 280 14.02 48.83 41.31
N ARG A 281 13.42 49.65 40.44
CA ARG A 281 13.21 51.09 40.69
C ARG A 281 12.33 51.35 41.91
N GLU A 282 11.23 50.61 42.08
CA GLU A 282 10.36 50.71 43.26
C GLU A 282 11.11 50.31 44.55
N LYS A 283 11.89 49.23 44.52
CA LYS A 283 12.74 48.83 45.66
C LYS A 283 13.80 49.87 45.99
N GLU A 284 14.45 50.45 44.98
CA GLU A 284 15.47 51.49 45.17
C GLU A 284 14.86 52.78 45.73
N SER A 285 13.70 53.21 45.22
CA SER A 285 12.94 54.33 45.76
C SER A 285 12.51 54.09 47.21
N GLY A 286 11.99 52.90 47.52
CA GLY A 286 11.64 52.50 48.88
C GLY A 286 12.83 52.51 49.83
N ARG A 287 14.00 52.02 49.38
CA ARG A 287 15.25 52.09 50.16
C ARG A 287 15.68 53.53 50.42
N ARG A 288 15.63 54.41 49.41
CA ARG A 288 15.95 55.84 49.57
C ARG A 288 15.00 56.53 50.55
N ALA A 289 13.70 56.29 50.45
CA ALA A 289 12.71 56.84 51.36
C ALA A 289 12.90 56.33 52.80
N GLU A 290 13.20 55.04 52.98
CA GLU A 290 13.49 54.48 54.30
C GLU A 290 14.79 55.05 54.90
N GLU A 291 15.85 55.19 54.09
CA GLU A 291 17.10 55.81 54.51
C GLU A 291 16.89 57.27 54.93
N GLU A 292 16.10 58.05 54.18
CA GLU A 292 15.74 59.42 54.53
C GLU A 292 14.96 59.50 55.84
N ARG A 293 13.99 58.61 56.07
CA ARG A 293 13.26 58.52 57.35
C ARG A 293 14.21 58.20 58.51
N ARG A 294 15.17 57.30 58.32
CA ARG A 294 16.17 56.96 59.36
C ARG A 294 17.13 58.12 59.63
N ARG A 295 17.54 58.86 58.61
CA ARG A 295 18.37 60.07 58.74
C ARG A 295 17.65 61.14 59.57
N ARG A 296 16.35 61.39 59.32
CA ARG A 296 15.55 62.34 60.11
C ARG A 296 15.40 61.92 61.57
N ALA A 297 15.40 60.62 61.84
CA ALA A 297 15.32 60.07 63.18
C ALA A 297 16.67 59.96 63.92
N HIS A 298 17.79 60.39 63.31
CA HIS A 298 19.15 60.31 63.88
C HIS A 298 19.60 58.88 64.25
N LEU A 299 19.06 57.84 63.58
CA LEU A 299 19.54 56.46 63.73
C LEU A 299 20.79 56.22 62.85
N PRO A 300 21.76 55.38 63.29
CA PRO A 300 22.94 55.05 62.51
C PRO A 300 22.56 54.41 61.16
N GLN A 301 23.35 54.73 60.13
CA GLN A 301 23.14 54.24 58.77
C GLN A 301 23.14 52.70 58.78
N LYS A 302 22.20 52.09 58.03
CA LYS A 302 22.33 50.65 57.74
C LYS A 302 23.37 50.59 56.64
N ASP A 303 24.60 50.21 56.98
CA ASP A 303 25.60 49.84 56.00
C ASP A 303 24.93 48.88 55.01
N ALA A 304 25.01 49.19 53.71
CA ALA A 304 24.56 48.32 52.64
C ALA A 304 25.48 47.10 52.58
N GLY A 305 25.36 46.23 53.57
CA GLY A 305 26.22 45.08 53.81
C GLY A 305 25.48 44.07 54.69
N GLY A 306 24.42 43.48 54.18
CA GLY A 306 24.03 42.16 54.65
C GLY A 306 24.97 41.14 53.98
N GLY A 307 25.84 40.40 54.65
CA GLY A 307 26.19 40.36 56.05
C GLY A 307 27.30 39.32 56.18
N THR A 308 28.54 39.76 56.36
CA THR A 308 29.65 38.92 56.85
C THR A 308 30.32 39.62 58.01
N GLY A 309 29.51 40.15 58.92
CA GLY A 309 29.94 40.67 60.22
C GLY A 309 29.75 39.58 61.26
N ALA A 310 30.84 38.91 61.62
CA ALA A 310 31.11 38.40 62.96
C ALA A 310 29.90 37.82 63.73
N GLY A 311 29.13 36.95 63.08
CA GLY A 311 28.22 36.05 63.77
C GLY A 311 29.08 35.09 64.57
N LYS A 312 29.28 35.42 65.86
CA LYS A 312 29.57 34.52 66.98
C LYS A 312 29.67 33.08 66.47
N ARG A 313 30.89 32.61 66.17
CA ARG A 313 31.15 31.29 65.57
C ARG A 313 30.19 30.33 66.26
N ARG A 314 29.16 29.85 65.55
CA ARG A 314 28.29 28.79 66.09
C ARG A 314 29.29 27.70 66.43
N ALA A 315 29.50 27.46 67.72
CA ALA A 315 30.44 26.44 68.16
C ALA A 315 30.07 25.18 67.38
N ASN A 316 31.06 24.56 66.75
CA ASN A 316 30.85 23.43 65.84
C ASN A 316 30.08 22.33 66.57
N ALA A 317 28.76 22.35 66.40
CA ALA A 317 27.82 21.56 67.16
C ALA A 317 27.37 20.41 66.29
N CYS A 318 27.23 19.24 66.91
CA CYS A 318 26.72 18.07 66.23
C CYS A 318 25.20 18.22 66.01
N ASP A 319 24.72 18.01 64.80
CA ASP A 319 23.29 18.11 64.48
C ASP A 319 22.43 17.01 65.14
N TYR A 320 23.04 15.90 65.54
CA TYR A 320 22.35 14.81 66.24
C TYR A 320 22.32 14.99 67.76
N CYS A 321 23.48 15.17 68.40
CA CYS A 321 23.54 15.25 69.87
C CYS A 321 23.54 16.69 70.41
N LEU A 322 23.49 17.70 69.54
CA LEU A 322 23.43 19.14 69.82
C LEU A 322 24.56 19.69 70.70
N ARG A 323 25.57 18.88 71.02
CA ARG A 323 26.72 19.28 71.81
C ARG A 323 27.70 20.05 70.94
N ALA A 324 28.02 21.27 71.39
CA ALA A 324 29.11 22.06 70.87
C ALA A 324 30.45 21.36 71.12
N ARG A 325 31.30 21.29 70.10
CA ARG A 325 32.70 20.83 70.19
C ARG A 325 33.64 22.03 70.06
N PRO A 326 33.87 22.79 71.15
CA PRO A 326 34.87 23.86 71.12
C PRO A 326 36.24 23.25 70.83
N GLY A 327 36.92 23.74 69.79
CA GLY A 327 38.25 23.28 69.37
C GLY A 327 38.27 22.32 68.17
N MET A 328 37.14 21.69 67.81
CA MET A 328 37.06 20.89 66.59
C MET A 328 36.70 21.80 65.42
N LYS A 329 37.45 21.76 64.31
CA LYS A 329 37.09 22.52 63.09
C LYS A 329 35.99 21.79 62.30
N ARG A 330 35.23 22.48 61.44
CA ARG A 330 34.17 21.86 60.62
C ARG A 330 34.68 20.70 59.78
N ASP A 331 35.88 20.82 59.22
CA ASP A 331 36.51 19.78 58.39
C ASP A 331 36.97 18.54 59.18
N GLN A 332 37.05 18.65 60.51
CA GLN A 332 37.38 17.52 61.40
C GLN A 332 36.12 16.82 61.93
N MET A 333 34.93 17.36 61.64
CA MET A 333 33.66 16.71 61.94
C MET A 333 33.28 15.78 60.79
N PHE A 334 32.59 14.69 61.12
CA PHE A 334 32.05 13.82 60.09
C PHE A 334 30.87 14.53 59.41
N SER A 335 30.80 14.50 58.08
CA SER A 335 29.67 15.03 57.31
C SER A 335 28.95 13.89 56.56
N LYS A 336 27.63 13.94 56.54
CA LYS A 336 26.81 13.03 55.73
C LYS A 336 25.50 13.73 55.37
N LEU A 337 25.25 13.88 54.07
CA LEU A 337 24.24 14.82 53.53
C LEU A 337 24.55 16.25 54.03
N ASP A 338 23.53 17.00 54.44
CA ASP A 338 23.66 18.38 54.93
C ASP A 338 23.96 18.47 56.44
N PHE A 339 24.27 17.35 57.10
CA PHE A 339 24.46 17.28 58.56
C PHE A 339 25.92 17.04 58.96
N LEU A 340 26.31 17.62 60.10
CA LEU A 340 27.61 17.54 60.76
C LEU A 340 27.55 16.79 62.10
N TYR A 341 28.55 15.95 62.33
CA TYR A 341 28.55 15.01 63.45
C TYR A 341 29.88 15.02 64.20
N CYS A 342 29.82 14.92 65.53
CA CYS A 342 31.03 14.85 66.35
C CYS A 342 31.68 13.46 66.40
N SER A 343 30.97 12.40 65.99
CA SER A 343 31.50 11.03 65.98
C SER A 343 30.70 10.14 65.00
N MET A 344 31.30 9.01 64.61
CA MET A 344 30.63 7.99 63.80
C MET A 344 29.41 7.37 64.49
N GLU A 345 29.35 7.38 65.83
CA GLU A 345 28.16 6.95 66.58
C GLU A 345 26.99 7.90 66.35
N CYS A 346 27.22 9.22 66.38
CA CYS A 346 26.19 10.22 66.07
C CYS A 346 25.69 10.10 64.61
N VAL A 347 26.58 9.77 63.67
CA VAL A 347 26.20 9.50 62.27
C VAL A 347 25.27 8.28 62.19
N LYS A 348 25.66 7.15 62.80
CA LYS A 348 24.87 5.91 62.76
C LYS A 348 23.53 6.05 63.48
N ALA A 349 23.50 6.78 64.60
CA ALA A 349 22.28 6.99 65.38
C ALA A 349 21.30 7.90 64.63
N HIS A 350 21.77 9.00 64.04
CA HIS A 350 20.92 9.87 63.21
C HIS A 350 20.44 9.18 61.94
N GLN A 351 21.28 8.34 61.32
CA GLN A 351 20.87 7.54 60.18
C GLN A 351 19.74 6.57 60.54
N ARG A 352 19.75 5.98 61.74
CA ARG A 352 18.65 5.11 62.22
C ARG A 352 17.37 5.90 62.48
N THR A 353 17.45 7.10 63.05
CA THR A 353 16.25 7.92 63.29
C THR A 353 15.64 8.40 61.97
N LEU A 354 16.45 8.87 61.01
CA LEU A 354 15.98 9.25 59.68
C LEU A 354 15.37 8.07 58.92
N ALA A 355 15.96 6.87 59.03
CA ALA A 355 15.41 5.66 58.43
C ALA A 355 14.08 5.24 59.08
N ALA A 356 13.98 5.34 60.41
CA ALA A 356 12.73 5.07 61.12
C ALA A 356 11.64 6.09 60.78
N GLU A 357 11.97 7.38 60.76
CA GLU A 357 11.04 8.46 60.36
C GLU A 357 10.57 8.28 58.91
N ALA A 358 11.47 7.96 57.98
CA ALA A 358 11.11 7.67 56.60
C ALA A 358 10.23 6.41 56.47
N ALA A 359 10.44 5.40 57.31
CA ALA A 359 9.56 4.22 57.36
C ALA A 359 8.17 4.59 57.91
N MET A 360 8.10 5.34 59.01
CA MET A 360 6.82 5.80 59.59
C MET A 360 6.04 6.69 58.62
N ALA A 361 6.71 7.57 57.87
CA ALA A 361 6.09 8.40 56.84
C ALA A 361 5.55 7.60 55.64
N ARG A 362 6.03 6.37 55.43
CA ARG A 362 5.52 5.45 54.39
C ARG A 362 4.34 4.60 54.86
N PHE A 363 4.29 4.26 56.14
CA PHE A 363 3.19 3.46 56.72
C PHE A 363 2.05 4.32 57.29
N GLY A 364 2.26 5.62 57.51
CA GLY A 364 1.27 6.55 58.05
C GLY A 364 0.49 7.35 57.02
N ARG A 365 0.32 6.83 55.79
CA ARG A 365 -0.44 7.49 54.71
C ARG A 365 -1.62 6.67 54.24
#